data_AF-A0A7K3W969-F1
#
_entry.id   AF-A0A7K3W969-F1
#
_cell.length_a   1.000
_cell.length_b   1.000
_cell.length_c   1.000
_cell.angle_alpha   90.00
_cell.angle_beta   90.00
_cell.angle_gamma   90.00
#
_symmetry.space_group_name_H-M   'P 1'
#
loop_
_entity.id
_entity.type
_entity.pdbx_description
1 polymer ?
#
loop_
_entity_poly.entity_id
_entity_poly.type
_entity_poly.pdbx_seq_one_letter_code
_entity_poly.pdbx_strand_id
1 'polypeptide(L)'
;MTPPLVEERLTRALGGWAVASVVGGAALSLSPRTRAFGRQTAAWGAVDGVIAWAGARGRARKGPTDPVRLRRVLLLNAGLDVGYVLAGAALVRHGRWAGDGWGVVVQGAFLLALDATAARALP
;
A
#
# COMPACT_ATOMS: atom_id res chain seq x y z
N MET A 1 -7.31 8.05 -19.73
CA MET A 1 -8.19 8.06 -18.54
C MET A 1 -8.25 9.48 -18.01
N THR A 2 -9.38 9.95 -17.48
CA THR A 2 -9.42 11.29 -16.89
C THR A 2 -8.79 11.26 -15.50
N PRO A 3 -8.11 12.35 -15.05
CA PRO A 3 -7.46 12.37 -13.75
C PRO A 3 -8.38 12.04 -12.55
N PRO A 4 -9.65 12.51 -12.50
CA PRO A 4 -10.54 12.14 -11.41
C PRO A 4 -10.83 10.63 -11.35
N LEU A 5 -10.86 9.93 -12.48
CA LEU A 5 -11.06 8.47 -12.51
C LEU A 5 -9.81 7.72 -12.04
N VAL A 6 -8.61 8.25 -12.26
CA VAL A 6 -7.36 7.67 -11.76
C VAL A 6 -7.35 7.68 -10.24
N GLU A 7 -7.63 8.83 -9.61
CA GLU A 7 -7.67 8.97 -8.16
C GLU A 7 -8.76 8.10 -7.50
N GLU A 8 -9.92 7.95 -8.14
CA GLU A 8 -10.99 7.07 -7.64
C GLU A 8 -10.58 5.59 -7.69
N ARG A 9 -9.98 5.14 -8.80
CA ARG A 9 -9.48 3.77 -8.94
C ARG A 9 -8.36 3.47 -7.95
N LEU A 10 -7.43 4.41 -7.78
CA LEU A 10 -6.35 4.35 -6.79
C LEU A 10 -6.93 4.11 -5.40
N THR A 11 -7.87 4.96 -4.96
CA THR A 11 -8.48 4.89 -3.63
C THR A 11 -9.25 3.58 -3.44
N ARG A 12 -9.99 3.12 -4.46
CA ARG A 12 -10.74 1.85 -4.39
C ARG A 12 -9.81 0.64 -4.34
N ALA A 13 -8.75 0.62 -5.14
CA ALA A 13 -7.76 -0.46 -5.15
C ALA A 13 -7.04 -0.54 -3.80
N LEU A 14 -6.60 0.59 -3.25
CA LEU A 14 -5.96 0.66 -1.94
C LEU A 14 -6.91 0.19 -0.83
N GLY A 15 -8.18 0.61 -0.84
CA GLY A 15 -9.18 0.17 0.13
C GLY A 15 -9.48 -1.34 0.04
N GLY A 16 -9.57 -1.90 -1.16
CA GLY A 16 -9.75 -3.34 -1.36
C GLY A 16 -8.55 -4.14 -0.85
N TRP A 17 -7.33 -3.68 -1.16
CA TRP A 17 -6.09 -4.27 -0.65
C TRP A 17 -5.99 -4.20 0.87
N ALA A 18 -6.35 -3.06 1.46
CA ALA A 18 -6.39 -2.87 2.90
C ALA A 18 -7.30 -3.89 3.60
N VAL A 19 -8.54 -4.05 3.12
CA VAL A 19 -9.49 -5.03 3.69
C VAL A 19 -8.95 -6.45 3.54
N ALA A 20 -8.44 -6.81 2.35
CA ALA A 20 -7.87 -8.14 2.12
C ALA A 20 -6.67 -8.41 3.02
N SER A 21 -5.79 -7.43 3.20
CA SER A 21 -4.59 -7.53 4.04
C SER A 21 -4.93 -7.62 5.53
N VAL A 22 -5.92 -6.85 6.02
CA VAL A 22 -6.37 -6.97 7.41
C VAL A 22 -6.97 -8.34 7.68
N VAL A 23 -7.93 -8.78 6.85
CA VAL A 23 -8.62 -10.07 7.05
C VAL A 23 -7.66 -11.25 6.87
N GLY A 24 -6.93 -11.27 5.75
CA GLY A 24 -5.97 -12.32 5.43
C GLY A 24 -4.80 -12.35 6.40
N GLY A 25 -4.26 -11.18 6.75
CA GLY A 25 -3.19 -11.06 7.75
C GLY A 25 -3.63 -11.52 9.14
N ALA A 26 -4.84 -11.17 9.58
CA ALA A 26 -5.38 -11.64 10.85
C ALA A 26 -5.54 -13.17 10.86
N ALA A 27 -6.08 -13.76 9.80
CA ALA A 27 -6.19 -15.22 9.66
C ALA A 27 -4.82 -15.91 9.67
N LEU A 28 -3.85 -15.39 8.91
CA LEU A 28 -2.47 -15.90 8.88
C LEU A 28 -1.75 -15.74 10.23
N SER A 29 -2.18 -14.79 11.07
CA SER A 29 -1.61 -14.56 12.40
C SER A 29 -1.95 -15.65 13.42
N LEU A 30 -2.96 -16.47 13.14
CA LEU A 30 -3.41 -17.54 14.05
C LEU A 30 -2.40 -18.69 14.11
N SER A 31 -1.68 -18.97 13.02
CA SER A 31 -0.68 -20.03 12.95
C SER A 31 0.71 -19.52 13.38
N PRO A 32 1.43 -20.22 14.28
CA PRO A 32 2.80 -19.83 14.67
C PRO A 32 3.77 -19.70 13.48
N ARG A 33 3.61 -20.52 12.43
CA ARG A 33 4.50 -20.50 11.26
C ARG A 33 4.38 -19.22 10.43
N THR A 34 3.18 -18.65 10.36
CA THR A 34 2.87 -17.46 9.54
C THR A 34 2.63 -16.21 10.39
N ARG A 35 2.77 -16.32 11.71
CA ARG A 35 2.36 -15.27 12.67
C ARG A 35 2.99 -13.92 12.38
N ALA A 36 4.31 -13.87 12.19
CA ALA A 36 5.02 -12.61 11.93
C ALA A 36 4.53 -11.94 10.63
N PHE A 37 4.51 -12.70 9.52
CA PHE A 37 3.99 -12.24 8.24
C PHE A 37 2.53 -11.76 8.32
N GLY A 38 1.68 -12.54 8.98
CA GLY A 38 0.26 -12.21 9.15
C GLY A 38 0.06 -10.91 9.91
N ARG A 39 0.77 -10.73 11.04
CA ARG A 39 0.67 -9.49 11.83
C ARG A 39 1.16 -8.29 11.03
N GLN A 40 2.28 -8.44 10.33
CA GLN A 40 2.84 -7.36 9.51
C GLN A 40 1.88 -6.98 8.37
N THR A 41 1.27 -7.98 7.73
CA THR A 41 0.28 -7.79 6.66
C THR A 41 -0.98 -7.09 7.18
N ALA A 42 -1.49 -7.51 8.33
CA ALA A 42 -2.67 -6.88 8.94
C ALA A 42 -2.39 -5.45 9.40
N ALA A 43 -1.21 -5.21 9.99
CA ALA A 43 -0.82 -3.88 10.45
C ALA A 43 -0.70 -2.88 9.29
N TRP A 44 -0.01 -3.25 8.21
CA TRP A 44 0.06 -2.41 7.00
C TRP A 44 -1.31 -2.24 6.34
N GLY A 45 -2.11 -3.30 6.24
CA GLY A 45 -3.48 -3.21 5.73
C GLY A 45 -4.34 -2.20 6.50
N ALA A 46 -4.19 -2.11 7.83
CA ALA A 46 -4.89 -1.11 8.62
C ALA A 46 -4.43 0.31 8.30
N VAL A 47 -3.11 0.53 8.12
CA VAL A 47 -2.54 1.83 7.70
C VAL A 47 -3.07 2.23 6.33
N ASP A 48 -3.04 1.33 5.35
CA ASP A 48 -3.58 1.56 4.00
C ASP A 48 -5.07 1.89 4.03
N GLY A 49 -5.83 1.22 4.91
CA GLY A 49 -7.25 1.49 5.11
C GLY A 49 -7.51 2.92 5.61
N VAL A 50 -6.70 3.41 6.55
CA VAL A 50 -6.76 4.80 7.03
C VAL A 50 -6.41 5.78 5.91
N ILE A 51 -5.39 5.49 5.11
CA ILE A 51 -4.99 6.33 3.97
C ILE A 51 -6.10 6.38 2.93
N ALA A 52 -6.67 5.24 2.54
CA ALA A 52 -7.77 5.15 1.58
C ALA A 52 -9.01 5.92 2.08
N TRP A 53 -9.37 5.76 3.36
CA TRP A 53 -10.47 6.51 3.97
C TRP A 53 -10.20 8.02 3.99
N ALA A 54 -9.00 8.44 4.37
CA ALA A 54 -8.62 9.85 4.39
C ALA A 54 -8.63 10.46 2.98
N GLY A 55 -8.15 9.72 1.97
CA GLY A 55 -8.21 10.10 0.56
C GLY A 55 -9.65 10.27 0.06
N ALA A 56 -10.50 9.27 0.30
CA ALA A 56 -11.92 9.34 -0.06
C ALA A 56 -12.64 10.51 0.62
N ARG A 57 -12.39 10.72 1.92
CA ARG A 57 -13.00 11.81 2.69
C ARG A 57 -12.48 13.18 2.26
N GLY A 58 -11.19 13.30 1.95
CA GLY A 58 -10.58 14.52 1.41
C GLY A 58 -11.22 14.90 0.09
N ARG A 59 -11.34 13.94 -0.84
CA ARG A 59 -11.98 14.14 -2.14
C ARG A 59 -13.45 14.54 -2.01
N ALA A 60 -14.21 13.87 -1.14
CA ALA A 60 -15.62 14.21 -0.92
C ALA A 60 -15.82 15.64 -0.40
N ARG A 61 -14.86 16.18 0.37
CA ARG A 61 -14.94 17.53 0.94
C ARG A 61 -14.38 18.63 0.04
N LYS A 62 -13.31 18.33 -0.70
CA LYS A 62 -12.50 19.34 -1.42
C LYS A 62 -12.54 19.19 -2.94
N GLY A 63 -13.19 18.14 -3.45
CA GLY A 63 -13.12 17.75 -4.85
C GLY A 63 -11.85 16.93 -5.18
N PRO A 64 -11.67 16.54 -6.45
CA PRO A 64 -10.51 15.77 -6.90
C PRO A 64 -9.19 16.51 -6.65
N THR A 65 -8.13 15.76 -6.38
CA THR A 65 -6.79 16.33 -6.25
C THR A 65 -6.29 16.84 -7.60
N ASP A 66 -5.58 17.99 -7.60
CA ASP A 66 -4.90 18.48 -8.78
C ASP A 66 -4.02 17.37 -9.41
N PRO A 67 -4.15 17.09 -10.73
CA PRO A 67 -3.49 15.94 -11.36
C PRO A 67 -1.96 15.98 -11.28
N VAL A 68 -1.36 17.17 -11.43
CA VAL A 68 0.10 17.35 -11.40
C VAL A 68 0.62 17.13 -9.98
N ARG A 69 -0.09 17.68 -8.99
CA ARG A 69 0.22 17.46 -7.58
C ARG A 69 0.08 15.99 -7.20
N LEU A 70 -1.00 15.32 -7.61
CA LEU A 70 -1.23 13.90 -7.34
C LEU A 70 -0.10 13.05 -7.91
N ARG A 71 0.28 13.29 -9.18
CA ARG A 71 1.39 12.57 -9.81
C ARG A 71 2.71 12.73 -9.04
N ARG A 72 3.04 13.95 -8.59
CA ARG A 72 4.25 14.20 -7.79
C ARG A 72 4.27 13.40 -6.49
N VAL A 73 3.13 13.35 -5.78
CA VAL A 73 3.01 12.57 -4.53
C VAL A 73 3.18 11.07 -4.82
N LEU A 74 2.54 10.55 -5.86
CA LEU A 74 2.65 9.13 -6.23
C LEU A 74 4.06 8.74 -6.64
N LEU A 75 4.80 9.60 -7.35
CA LEU A 75 6.20 9.33 -7.71
C LEU A 75 7.11 9.33 -6.48
N LEU A 76 6.86 10.23 -5.52
CA LEU A 76 7.58 10.24 -4.25
C LEU A 76 7.32 8.95 -3.46
N ASN A 77 6.06 8.54 -3.34
CA ASN A 77 5.68 7.30 -2.68
C ASN A 77 6.28 6.07 -3.36
N ALA A 78 6.21 5.98 -4.70
CA ALA A 78 6.84 4.90 -5.44
C ALA A 78 8.35 4.81 -5.14
N GLY A 79 9.04 5.94 -4.97
CA GLY A 79 10.43 5.96 -4.50
C GLY A 79 10.60 5.39 -3.08
N LEU A 80 9.70 5.73 -2.15
CA LEU A 80 9.68 5.17 -0.79
C LEU A 80 9.39 3.67 -0.80
N ASP A 81 8.48 3.21 -1.66
CA ASP A 81 8.10 1.79 -1.79
C ASP A 81 9.24 0.93 -2.29
N VAL A 82 10.09 1.44 -3.20
CA VAL A 82 11.35 0.78 -3.54
C VAL A 82 12.22 0.62 -2.30
N GLY A 83 12.33 1.66 -1.47
CA GLY A 83 13.02 1.60 -0.18
C GLY A 83 12.45 0.53 0.76
N TYR A 84 11.12 0.46 0.89
CA TYR A 84 10.43 -0.56 1.69
C TYR A 84 10.72 -1.97 1.19
N VAL A 85 10.62 -2.21 -0.12
CA VAL A 85 10.89 -3.54 -0.70
C VAL A 85 12.34 -3.97 -0.44
N LEU A 86 13.31 -3.05 -0.61
CA LEU A 86 14.72 -3.33 -0.33
C LEU A 86 14.96 -3.61 1.16
N ALA A 87 14.38 -2.82 2.05
CA ALA A 87 14.47 -3.02 3.50
C ALA A 87 13.84 -4.35 3.92
N GLY A 88 12.67 -4.69 3.39
CA GLY A 88 12.01 -5.97 3.62
C GLY A 88 12.86 -7.14 3.13
N ALA A 89 13.46 -7.03 1.94
CA ALA A 89 14.36 -8.05 1.41
C ALA A 89 15.63 -8.24 2.26
N ALA A 90 16.14 -7.17 2.87
CA ALA A 90 17.24 -7.25 3.84
C ALA A 90 16.80 -7.99 5.12
N LEU A 91 15.61 -7.71 5.66
CA LEU A 91 15.04 -8.43 6.81
C LEU A 91 14.83 -9.92 6.52
N VAL A 92 14.40 -10.26 5.30
CA VAL A 92 14.28 -11.66 4.85
C VAL A 92 15.63 -12.37 4.92
N ARG A 93 16.70 -11.74 4.42
CA ARG A 93 18.06 -12.31 4.47
C ARG A 93 18.62 -12.49 5.88
N HIS A 94 18.18 -11.68 6.84
CA HIS A 94 18.58 -11.81 8.25
C HIS A 94 17.97 -13.04 8.95
N GLY A 95 16.98 -13.72 8.35
CA GLY A 95 16.40 -14.97 8.84
C GLY A 95 15.45 -14.83 10.04
N ARG A 96 15.89 -14.18 11.13
CA ARG A 96 15.09 -13.95 12.35
C ARG A 96 13.80 -13.16 12.07
N TRP A 97 13.86 -12.23 11.14
CA TRP A 97 12.79 -11.31 10.79
C TRP A 97 12.13 -11.65 9.46
N ALA A 98 12.30 -12.89 8.98
CA ALA A 98 11.90 -13.23 7.61
C ALA A 98 10.39 -13.09 7.38
N GLY A 99 9.55 -13.41 8.36
CA GLY A 99 8.11 -13.20 8.25
C GLY A 99 7.73 -11.72 8.14
N ASP A 100 8.30 -10.86 8.99
CA ASP A 100 8.08 -9.42 8.94
C ASP A 100 8.62 -8.82 7.63
N GLY A 101 9.82 -9.25 7.21
CA GLY A 101 10.43 -8.85 5.96
C GLY A 101 9.58 -9.18 4.74
N TRP A 102 9.03 -10.40 4.66
CA TRP A 102 8.10 -10.76 3.59
C TRP A 102 6.81 -9.94 3.64
N GLY A 103 6.32 -9.61 4.83
CA GLY A 103 5.18 -8.71 4.99
C GLY A 103 5.47 -7.35 4.36
N VAL A 104 6.61 -6.74 4.69
CA VAL A 104 7.02 -5.45 4.12
C VAL A 104 7.23 -5.53 2.60
N VAL A 105 7.87 -6.60 2.09
CA VAL A 105 8.09 -6.77 0.64
C VAL A 105 6.77 -6.84 -0.13
N VAL A 106 5.82 -7.67 0.33
CA VAL A 106 4.54 -7.85 -0.38
C VAL A 106 3.73 -6.56 -0.37
N GLN A 107 3.67 -5.87 0.76
CA GLN A 107 2.95 -4.60 0.89
C GLN A 107 3.60 -3.50 0.04
N GLY A 108 4.92 -3.31 0.17
CA GLY A 108 5.65 -2.33 -0.63
C GLY A 108 5.60 -2.61 -2.13
N ALA A 109 5.64 -3.87 -2.57
CA ALA A 109 5.55 -4.22 -3.98
C ALA A 109 4.17 -3.90 -4.56
N PHE A 110 3.09 -4.14 -3.80
CA PHE A 110 1.74 -3.75 -4.21
C PHE A 110 1.61 -2.23 -4.34
N LEU A 111 2.02 -1.47 -3.32
CA LEU A 111 1.96 -0.01 -3.31
C LEU A 111 2.79 0.60 -4.44
N LEU A 112 4.01 0.09 -4.66
CA LEU A 112 4.86 0.50 -5.78
C LEU A 112 4.16 0.34 -7.13
N ALA A 113 3.54 -0.82 -7.36
CA ALA A 113 2.83 -1.09 -8.61
C ALA A 113 1.61 -0.17 -8.76
N LEU A 114 0.86 0.04 -7.69
CA LEU A 114 -0.31 0.90 -7.67
C LEU A 114 0.05 2.36 -7.96
N ASP A 115 1.05 2.89 -7.25
CA ASP A 115 1.47 4.29 -7.36
C ASP A 115 2.17 4.57 -8.69
N ALA A 116 3.02 3.67 -9.17
CA ALA A 116 3.67 3.81 -10.47
C ALA A 116 2.67 3.75 -11.63
N THR A 117 1.66 2.88 -11.56
CA THR A 117 0.62 2.79 -12.60
C THR A 117 -0.30 4.00 -12.60
N ALA A 118 -0.69 4.48 -11.42
CA ALA A 118 -1.49 5.70 -11.28
C ALA A 118 -0.72 6.95 -11.74
N ALA A 119 0.55 7.09 -11.35
CA ALA A 119 1.40 8.21 -11.75
C ALA A 119 1.61 8.28 -13.27
N ARG A 120 1.76 7.14 -13.94
CA ARG A 120 1.88 7.05 -15.41
C ARG A 120 0.60 7.44 -16.14
N ALA A 121 -0.56 7.37 -15.49
CA ALA A 121 -1.85 7.73 -16.07
C ALA A 121 -2.21 9.22 -15.91
N LEU A 122 -1.35 10.00 -15.24
CA LEU A 122 -1.52 11.43 -14.97
C LEU A 122 -0.53 12.27 -15.82
N PRO A 123 -0.88 13.54 -16.13
CA PRO A 123 -0.08 14.41 -16.99
C PRO A 123 1.29 14.80 -16.40
#